data_AF-A0A914UC87-F1
#
_entry.id   AF-A0A914UC87-F1
#
_cell.length_a   1.000
_cell.length_b   1.000
_cell.length_c   1.000
_cell.angle_alpha   90.00
_cell.angle_beta   90.00
_cell.angle_gamma   90.00
#
_symmetry.space_group_name_H-M   'P 1'
#
loop_
_entity.id
_entity.type
_entity.pdbx_description
1 polymer ?
#
loop_
_entity_poly.entity_id
_entity_poly.type
_entity_poly.pdbx_seq_one_letter_code
_entity_poly.pdbx_strand_id
1 'polypeptide(L)' 'DGIMPCQRKVAFNIPDAFVSSGSRPTKMFDIGTVNMQIIFEKEERDCLN' A
#
# COMPACT_ATOMS: atom_id res chain seq x y z
N ASP A 1 0.64 21.34 1.41
CA ASP A 1 0.76 21.04 -0.04
C ASP A 1 -0.03 22.06 -0.83
N GLY A 2 0.66 22.96 -1.55
CA GLY A 2 0.02 23.73 -2.62
C GLY A 2 -0.67 22.76 -3.59
N ILE A 3 -1.62 23.25 -4.40
CA ILE A 3 -2.47 22.41 -5.27
C ILE A 3 -1.61 21.64 -6.27
N MET A 4 -1.04 20.53 -5.81
CA MET A 4 -0.23 19.64 -6.59
C MET A 4 -1.21 18.52 -6.96
N PRO A 5 -1.67 18.51 -8.22
CA PRO A 5 -2.73 17.60 -8.63
C PRO A 5 -2.29 16.15 -8.39
N CYS A 6 -3.28 15.25 -8.36
CA CYS A 6 -3.10 13.80 -8.22
C CYS A 6 -2.86 13.30 -6.78
N GLN A 7 -3.54 12.20 -6.44
CA GLN A 7 -3.48 11.58 -5.12
C GLN A 7 -2.17 10.82 -4.93
N ARG A 8 -1.62 10.81 -3.71
CA ARG A 8 -0.43 10.00 -3.38
C ARG A 8 -0.80 8.52 -3.35
N LYS A 9 0.04 7.67 -3.93
CA LYS A 9 -0.15 6.22 -4.02
C LYS A 9 1.07 5.51 -3.45
N VAL A 10 0.83 4.61 -2.51
CA VAL A 10 1.87 3.79 -1.88
C VAL A 10 1.54 2.32 -2.10
N ALA A 11 2.49 1.55 -2.63
CA ALA A 11 2.34 0.12 -2.87
C ALA A 11 3.08 -0.69 -1.81
N PHE A 12 2.39 -1.64 -1.18
CA PHE A 12 2.96 -2.59 -0.23
C PHE A 12 3.04 -3.98 -0.85
N ASN A 13 4.23 -4.56 -0.88
CA ASN A 13 4.42 -5.94 -1.35
C ASN A 13 4.15 -6.92 -0.21
N ILE A 14 3.19 -7.80 -0.41
CA ILE A 14 2.90 -8.90 0.52
C ILE A 14 3.76 -10.10 0.13
N PRO A 15 4.55 -10.70 1.03
CA PRO A 15 5.34 -11.88 0.72
C PRO A 15 4.47 -13.10 0.39
N ASP A 16 4.92 -13.92 -0.56
CA ASP A 16 4.20 -15.14 -1.00
C ASP A 16 3.86 -16.10 0.15
N ALA A 17 4.65 -16.09 1.23
CA ALA A 17 4.40 -16.90 2.43
C ALA A 17 3.08 -16.57 3.15
N PHE A 18 2.47 -15.43 2.87
CA PHE A 18 1.15 -15.02 3.37
C PHE A 18 0.04 -15.19 2.33
N VAL A 19 0.36 -15.61 1.11
CA VAL A 19 -0.62 -15.87 0.05
C VAL A 19 -1.07 -17.32 0.13
N SER A 20 -2.39 -17.53 0.14
CA SER A 20 -3.00 -18.86 0.17
C SER A 20 -3.98 -19.04 -0.98
N SER A 21 -3.95 -20.20 -1.63
CA SER A 21 -4.96 -20.59 -2.61
C SER A 21 -6.25 -21.04 -1.92
N GLY A 22 -7.40 -20.54 -2.39
CA GLY A 22 -8.72 -20.90 -1.87
C GLY A 22 -9.46 -19.73 -1.23
N SER A 23 -10.61 -20.00 -0.61
CA SER A 23 -11.51 -18.96 -0.10
C SER A 23 -11.15 -18.42 1.29
N ARG A 24 -10.16 -19.01 1.98
CA ARG A 24 -9.77 -18.63 3.34
C ARG A 24 -8.24 -18.51 3.48
N PRO A 25 -7.75 -17.46 4.17
CA PRO A 25 -6.32 -17.29 4.41
C PRO A 25 -5.77 -18.30 5.43
N THR A 26 -4.59 -18.86 5.16
CA THR A 26 -3.88 -19.72 6.11
C THR A 26 -3.17 -18.92 7.20
N LYS A 27 -2.73 -17.70 6.86
CA LYS A 27 -2.03 -16.77 7.76
C LYS A 27 -2.50 -15.35 7.47
N MET A 28 -2.59 -14.53 8.52
CA MET A 28 -2.85 -13.11 8.35
C MET A 28 -1.53 -12.35 8.25
N PHE A 29 -1.45 -11.44 7.29
CA PHE A 29 -0.39 -10.45 7.20
C PHE A 29 -0.86 -9.18 7.92
N ASP A 30 -0.24 -8.87 9.06
CA ASP A 30 -0.55 -7.67 9.83
C ASP A 30 0.48 -6.57 9.52
N ILE A 31 0.03 -5.50 8.88
CA ILE A 31 0.85 -4.33 8.54
C ILE A 31 0.88 -3.30 9.69
N GLY A 32 0.01 -3.43 10.68
CA GLY A 32 -0.15 -2.47 11.76
C GLY A 32 -0.73 -1.13 11.29
N THR A 33 -0.19 -0.04 11.85
CA THR A 33 -0.61 1.34 11.52
C THR A 33 0.46 2.05 10.72
N VAL A 34 0.11 2.54 9.54
CA VAL A 34 1.03 3.26 8.65
C VAL A 34 0.80 4.76 8.75
N ASN A 35 1.88 5.53 8.97
CA ASN A 35 1.82 6.99 8.96
C ASN A 35 2.05 7.53 7.54
N MET A 36 1.04 8.20 6.96
CA MET A 36 1.06 8.74 5.61
C MET A 36 1.63 10.18 5.51
N GLN A 37 2.13 10.76 6.61
CA GLN A 37 2.70 12.10 6.63
C GLN A 37 4.12 12.16 6.03
N ILE A 38 4.86 11.05 6.08
CA ILE A 38 6.22 10.97 5.53
C ILE A 38 6.20 10.72 4.02
N ILE A 39 7.32 10.99 3.35
CA ILE A 39 7.55 10.63 1.96
C ILE A 39 8.07 9.19 1.91
N PHE A 40 7.40 8.31 1.16
CA PHE A 40 7.87 6.93 0.96
C PHE A 40 8.78 6.87 -0.26
N GLU A 41 9.89 6.13 -0.20
CA GLU A 41 10.89 6.06 -1.29
C GLU A 41 10.31 5.67 -2.66
N LYS A 42 9.22 4.90 -2.68
CA LYS A 42 8.53 4.44 -3.90
C LYS A 42 7.09 4.91 -3.97
N GLU A 43 6.77 6.04 -3.35
CA GLU A 43 5.45 6.62 -3.58
C GLU A 43 5.34 7.22 -4.98
N GLU A 44 4.17 7.03 -5.56
CA GLU A 44 3.79 7.58 -6.84
C GLU A 44 2.63 8.55 -6.66
N ARG A 45 2.20 9.18 -7.75
CA ARG A 45 0.98 9.98 -7.77
C ARG A 45 0.08 9.49 -8.88
N ASP A 46 -1.19 9.26 -8.55
CA ASP A 46 -2.20 8.79 -9.48
C ASP A 46 -3.19 9.92 -9.78
N CYS A 47 -3.30 10.28 -11.06
CA CYS A 47 -4.11 11.38 -11.57
C CYS A 47 -5.39 10.90 -12.25
N LEU A 48 -5.51 9.59 -12.48
CA LEU A 48 -6.44 9.00 -13.45
C LEU A 48 -7.45 8.05 -12.80
N ASN A 49 -7.49 8.01 -11.47
CA ASN A 49 -8.44 7.23 -10.69
C ASN A 49 -9.53 8.14 -10.09
#